data_AF-A0A2Z6ZY20-F1
#
_entry.id   AF-A0A2Z6ZY20-F1
#
_cell.length_a   1.000
_cell.length_b   1.000
_cell.length_c   1.000
_cell.angle_alpha   90.00
_cell.angle_beta   90.00
_cell.angle_gamma   90.00
#
_symmetry.space_group_name_H-M   'P 1'
#
loop_
_entity.id
_entity.type
_entity.pdbx_description
1 polymer ?
#
loop_
_entity_poly.entity_id
_entity_poly.type
_entity_poly.pdbx_seq_one_letter_code
_entity_poly.pdbx_strand_id
1 'polypeptide(L)' 'MAISSRFVLKATWLVLVALVMVATPPAEGELSCGAVTSNLAPCFDFVLRGGPSAPPNCCLGVRSLYRAAVTTADRQAGFR' A
#
# COMPACT_ATOMS: atom_id res chain seq x y z
N MET A 1 6.30 -48.69 -9.33
CA MET A 1 5.51 -47.56 -9.87
C MET A 1 5.22 -46.52 -8.77
N ALA A 2 6.25 -45.94 -8.14
CA ALA A 2 6.10 -44.97 -7.03
C ALA A 2 6.87 -43.65 -7.27
N ILE A 3 7.76 -43.65 -8.27
CA ILE A 3 8.58 -42.51 -8.68
C ILE A 3 7.75 -41.48 -9.47
N SER A 4 6.75 -41.93 -10.22
CA SER A 4 5.84 -41.09 -11.01
C SER A 4 4.88 -40.27 -10.16
N SER A 5 4.29 -40.86 -9.11
CA SER A 5 3.30 -40.17 -8.28
C SER A 5 3.90 -38.98 -7.50
N ARG A 6 5.12 -39.14 -6.96
CA ARG A 6 5.81 -38.07 -6.22
C ARG A 6 6.25 -36.91 -7.12
N PHE A 7 6.58 -37.21 -8.38
CA PHE A 7 6.98 -36.20 -9.35
C PHE A 7 5.77 -35.38 -9.82
N VAL A 8 4.64 -36.04 -10.06
CA VAL A 8 3.38 -35.39 -10.46
C VAL A 8 2.85 -34.49 -9.35
N LEU A 9 2.89 -34.92 -8.08
CA LEU A 9 2.45 -34.08 -6.95
C LEU A 9 3.30 -32.80 -6.79
N LYS A 10 4.62 -32.89 -6.99
CA LYS A 10 5.51 -31.72 -6.91
C LYS A 10 5.25 -30.75 -8.05
N ALA A 11 5.07 -31.27 -9.26
CA ALA A 11 4.78 -30.45 -10.43
C ALA A 11 3.44 -29.71 -10.31
N THR A 12 2.38 -30.39 -9.86
CA THR A 12 1.08 -29.74 -9.65
C THR A 12 1.13 -28.67 -8.56
N TRP A 13 1.86 -28.90 -7.47
CA TRP A 13 2.08 -27.89 -6.42
C TRP A 13 2.81 -26.66 -6.93
N LEU A 14 3.90 -26.84 -7.69
CA LEU A 14 4.65 -25.72 -8.28
C LEU A 14 3.79 -24.89 -9.24
N VAL A 15 2.96 -25.55 -10.05
CA VAL A 15 2.02 -24.88 -10.97
C VAL A 15 0.96 -24.10 -10.20
N LEU A 16 0.41 -24.65 -9.11
CA LEU A 16 -0.54 -23.95 -8.25
C LEU A 16 0.07 -22.71 -7.59
N VAL A 17 1.30 -22.82 -7.06
CA VAL A 17 2.01 -21.67 -6.49
C VAL A 17 2.26 -20.61 -7.55
N ALA A 18 2.71 -20.99 -8.75
CA ALA A 18 2.93 -20.04 -9.85
C ALA A 18 1.64 -19.31 -10.26
N LEU A 19 0.51 -20.02 -10.33
CA LEU A 19 -0.79 -19.43 -10.64
C LEU A 19 -1.25 -18.42 -9.58
N VAL A 20 -1.06 -18.73 -8.30
CA VAL A 20 -1.40 -17.82 -7.20
C VAL A 20 -0.54 -16.55 -7.24
N MET A 21 0.76 -16.68 -7.52
CA MET A 21 1.68 -15.54 -7.59
C MET A 21 1.39 -14.60 -8.77
N VAL A 22 0.81 -15.12 -9.85
CA VAL A 22 0.37 -14.30 -11.01
C VAL A 22 -0.99 -13.65 -10.75
N ALA A 23 -1.85 -14.29 -9.96
CA ALA A 23 -3.20 -13.81 -9.66
C ALA A 23 -3.23 -12.73 -8.57
N THR A 24 -2.19 -12.64 -7.75
CA THR A 24 -2.05 -11.54 -6.80
C THR A 24 -1.41 -10.35 -7.51
N PRO A 25 -2.13 -9.23 -7.73
CA PRO A 25 -1.45 -8.00 -8.10
C PRO A 25 -0.38 -7.73 -7.03
N PRO A 26 0.80 -7.21 -7.42
CA PRO A 26 1.75 -6.77 -6.41
C PRO A 26 0.99 -5.88 -5.43
N ALA A 27 1.23 -6.09 -4.14
CA ALA A 27 0.79 -5.15 -3.12
C ALA A 27 1.65 -3.88 -3.29
N GLU A 28 1.45 -3.17 -4.39
CA GLU A 28 1.71 -1.76 -4.46
C GLU A 28 0.78 -1.15 -3.42
N GLY A 29 1.32 -0.87 -2.22
CA GLY A 29 0.71 0.16 -1.41
C GLY A 29 0.74 1.40 -2.29
N GLU A 30 -0.38 1.73 -2.90
CA GLU A 30 -0.51 2.83 -3.88
C GLU A 30 -0.11 4.17 -3.22
N LEU A 31 -0.07 4.18 -1.89
CA LEU A 31 0.46 5.24 -1.05
C LEU A 31 1.85 4.92 -0.50
N SER A 32 2.88 5.53 -1.11
CA SER A 32 4.25 5.53 -0.57
C SER A 32 4.43 6.60 0.51
N CYS A 33 5.41 6.42 1.41
CA CYS A 33 5.80 7.46 2.38
C CYS A 33 6.19 8.78 1.70
N GLY A 34 6.79 8.74 0.49
CA GLY A 34 7.08 9.92 -0.31
C GLY A 34 5.83 10.68 -0.73
N ALA A 35 4.79 9.97 -1.18
CA ALA A 35 3.51 10.58 -1.54
C ALA A 35 2.80 11.18 -0.31
N VAL A 36 2.84 10.48 0.83
CA VAL A 36 2.25 10.98 2.09
C VAL A 36 2.97 12.25 2.56
N THR A 37 4.30 12.21 2.66
CA THR A 37 5.10 13.35 3.11
C THR A 37 4.96 14.57 2.20
N SER A 38 4.92 14.38 0.89
CA SER A 38 4.73 15.48 -0.07
C SER A 38 3.36 16.15 0.10
N ASN A 39 2.29 15.36 0.26
CA ASN A 39 0.95 15.90 0.48
C ASN A 39 0.78 16.58 1.85
N LEU A 40 1.51 16.13 2.89
CA LEU A 40 1.47 16.73 4.24
C LEU A 40 2.48 17.86 4.46
N ALA A 41 3.46 18.05 3.58
CA ALA A 41 4.44 19.14 3.68
C ALA A 41 3.83 20.52 4.02
N PRO A 42 2.73 20.97 3.39
CA PRO A 42 2.08 22.25 3.74
C PRO A 42 1.45 22.27 5.15
N CYS A 43 1.27 21.13 5.81
CA CYS A 43 0.72 21.04 7.17
C CYS A 43 1.79 21.19 8.26
N PHE A 44 3.07 20.98 7.96
CA PHE A 44 4.10 20.82 8.99
C PHE A 44 4.21 22.02 9.93
N ASP A 45 4.21 23.24 9.41
CA ASP A 45 4.31 24.43 10.25
C ASP A 45 3.12 24.55 11.21
N PHE A 46 1.91 24.32 10.69
CA PHE A 46 0.69 24.33 11.49
C PHE A 46 0.69 23.24 12.57
N VAL A 47 1.14 22.03 12.25
CA VAL A 47 1.21 20.92 13.21
C VAL A 47 2.27 21.17 14.29
N LEU A 48 3.42 21.74 13.92
CA LEU A 48 4.55 21.92 14.83
C LEU A 48 4.43 23.18 15.69
N ARG A 49 3.89 24.28 15.14
CA ARG A 49 3.85 25.59 15.78
C ARG A 49 2.45 26.07 16.11
N GLY A 50 1.41 25.40 15.60
CA GLY A 50 0.04 25.83 15.74
C GLY A 50 -0.28 27.05 14.87
N GLY A 51 -1.53 27.51 14.95
CA GLY A 51 -2.00 28.67 14.23
C GLY A 51 -3.51 28.80 14.35
N PRO A 52 -4.09 29.94 13.93
CA PRO A 52 -5.53 30.15 14.01
C PRO A 52 -6.34 29.19 13.12
N SER A 53 -5.75 28.71 12.02
CA SER A 53 -6.36 27.71 11.13
C SER A 53 -5.31 27.01 10.27
N ALA A 54 -5.64 25.80 9.80
CA ALA A 54 -4.78 25.05 8.90
C ALA A 54 -4.71 25.73 7.51
N PRO A 55 -3.55 25.75 6.84
CA PRO A 55 -3.42 26.32 5.50
C PRO A 55 -4.37 25.62 4.51
N PRO A 56 -4.98 26.33 3.54
CA PRO A 56 -5.85 25.71 2.54
C PRO A 56 -5.18 24.55 1.79
N ASN A 57 -3.88 24.70 1.49
CA ASN A 57 -3.08 23.67 0.83
C ASN A 57 -2.87 22.42 1.70
N CYS A 58 -2.81 22.57 3.03
CA CYS A 58 -2.79 21.43 3.95
C CYS A 58 -4.08 20.62 3.83
N CYS A 59 -5.23 21.29 3.85
CA CYS A 59 -6.53 20.63 3.69
C CYS A 59 -6.68 19.92 2.34
N LEU A 60 -6.19 20.53 1.26
CA LEU A 60 -6.19 19.90 -0.08
C LEU A 60 -5.33 18.64 -0.10
N GLY A 61 -4.12 18.68 0.46
CA GLY A 61 -3.24 17.52 0.56
C GLY A 61 -3.84 16.37 1.38
N VAL A 62 -4.41 16.69 2.55
CA VAL A 62 -5.12 15.71 3.39
C VAL A 62 -6.29 15.09 2.64
N ARG A 63 -7.08 15.89 1.89
CA ARG A 63 -8.21 15.39 1.11
C ARG A 63 -7.78 14.49 -0.05
N SER A 64 -6.66 14.81 -0.68
CA SER A 64 -6.04 13.98 -1.72
C SER A 64 -5.69 12.59 -1.17
N LEU A 65 -4.97 12.55 -0.06
CA LEU A 65 -4.61 11.29 0.60
C LEU A 65 -5.83 10.52 1.09
N TYR A 66 -6.84 11.19 1.63
CA TYR A 66 -8.09 10.53 2.04
C TYR A 66 -8.79 9.84 0.86
N ARG A 67 -8.79 10.45 -0.32
CA ARG A 67 -9.38 9.87 -1.53
C ARG A 67 -8.56 8.73 -2.11
N ALA A 68 -7.24 8.79 -1.98
CA ALA A 68 -6.35 7.73 -2.44
C ALA A 68 -6.28 6.54 -1.47
N ALA A 69 -6.49 6.75 -0.16
CA ALA A 69 -6.49 5.71 0.87
C ALA A 69 -7.85 4.98 0.97
N VAL A 70 -8.23 4.29 -0.10
CA VAL A 70 -9.53 3.63 -0.24
C VAL A 70 -9.62 2.36 0.61
N THR A 71 -8.55 1.56 0.65
CA THR A 71 -8.55 0.28 1.36
C THR A 71 -7.95 0.39 2.77
N THR A 72 -8.16 -0.65 3.59
CA THR A 72 -7.50 -0.77 4.89
C THR A 72 -5.98 -0.91 4.76
N ALA A 73 -5.52 -1.60 3.71
CA ALA A 73 -4.09 -1.76 3.42
C ALA A 73 -3.43 -0.40 3.13
N ASP A 74 -4.05 0.47 2.33
CA ASP A 74 -3.52 1.81 2.02
C ASP A 74 -3.36 2.68 3.27
N ARG A 75 -4.32 2.58 4.20
CA ARG A 75 -4.27 3.32 5.47
C ARG A 75 -3.21 2.78 6.43
N GLN A 76 -2.88 1.50 6.31
CA GLN A 76 -1.87 0.82 7.13
C GLN A 76 -0.47 0.87 6.51
N ALA A 77 -0.34 1.29 5.24
CA ALA A 77 0.91 1.32 4.50
C ALA A 77 2.03 2.13 5.20
N GLY A 78 1.68 3.07 6.10
CA GLY A 78 2.63 3.84 6.90
C GLY A 78 3.04 3.23 8.26
N PHE A 79 2.53 2.07 8.65
CA PHE A 79 2.78 1.41 9.96
C PHE A 79 3.56 0.09 9.82
N ARG A 80 4.47 0.01 8.85
CA ARG A 80 5.39 -1.11 8.69
C ARG A 80 6.83 -0.64 8.83
#